data_AF-A0A442IY83-F1
#
_entry.id   AF-A0A442IY83-F1
#
_cell.length_a   1.000
_cell.length_b   1.000
_cell.length_c   1.000
_cell.angle_alpha   90.00
_cell.angle_beta   90.00
_cell.angle_gamma   90.00
#
_symmetry.space_group_name_H-M   'P 1'
#
loop_
_entity.id
_entity.type
_entity.pdbx_description
1 polymer ?
#
loop_
_entity_poly.entity_id
_entity_poly.type
_entity_poly.pdbx_seq_one_letter_code
_entity_poly.pdbx_strand_id
1 'polypeptide(L)' 'RKAPRRDAGVNTQLLFGDDVLVFEDAEGWAWIQAERDGYVGYVADTVLSARDHAPTHVVSVPRTFLYPG' A
#
# COMPACT_ATOMS: atom_id res chain seq x y z
N ARG A 1 -2.36 8.99 0.84
CA ARG A 1 -2.28 10.48 0.88
C ARG A 1 -3.62 11.04 1.33
N LYS A 2 -3.69 12.29 1.81
CA LYS A 2 -4.96 12.90 2.27
C LYS A 2 -5.90 13.40 1.16
N ALA A 3 -5.39 13.54 -0.06
CA ALA A 3 -6.15 13.99 -1.22
C ALA A 3 -5.63 13.30 -2.50
N PRO A 4 -6.46 13.16 -3.55
CA PRO A 4 -6.12 12.51 -4.82
C PRO A 4 -5.29 13.43 -5.72
N ARG A 5 -4.10 13.81 -5.26
CA ARG A 5 -3.17 14.68 -6.01
C ARG A 5 -1.73 14.45 -5.58
N ARG A 6 -0.81 14.57 -6.56
CA ARG A 6 0.60 14.22 -6.38
C ARG A 6 1.32 15.10 -5.36
N ASP A 7 0.88 16.34 -5.21
CA ASP A 7 1.42 17.33 -4.28
C ASP A 7 0.88 17.20 -2.85
N ALA A 8 -0.12 16.35 -2.60
CA ALA A 8 -0.63 16.11 -1.25
C ALA A 8 0.41 15.37 -0.42
N GLY A 9 0.66 15.82 0.81
CA GLY A 9 1.57 15.15 1.74
C GLY A 9 1.29 13.65 1.91
N VAL A 10 2.36 12.89 2.12
CA VAL A 10 2.30 11.47 2.47
C VAL A 10 2.00 11.36 3.96
N ASN A 11 0.99 10.57 4.31
CA ASN A 11 0.58 10.36 5.70
C ASN A 11 1.09 9.00 6.24
N THR A 12 1.06 7.97 5.40
CA THR A 12 1.50 6.61 5.70
C THR A 12 1.95 5.92 4.40
N GLN A 13 2.52 4.73 4.52
CA GLN A 13 2.96 3.88 3.41
C GLN A 13 2.48 2.44 3.62
N LEU A 14 2.29 1.74 2.50
CA LEU A 14 1.99 0.31 2.44
C LEU A 14 3.19 -0.42 1.84
N LEU A 15 3.34 -1.69 2.22
CA LEU A 15 4.30 -2.59 1.60
C LEU A 15 3.67 -3.21 0.34
N PHE A 16 4.52 -3.67 -0.57
CA PHE A 16 4.05 -4.42 -1.72
C PHE A 16 3.37 -5.72 -1.24
N GLY A 17 2.13 -5.93 -1.69
CA GLY A 17 1.31 -7.06 -1.28
C GLY A 17 0.46 -6.84 -0.01
N ASP A 18 0.54 -5.66 0.64
CA ASP A 18 -0.43 -5.30 1.69
C ASP A 18 -1.85 -5.29 1.06
N ASP A 19 -2.79 -5.95 1.73
CA ASP A 19 -4.19 -5.96 1.32
C ASP A 19 -4.87 -4.63 1.64
N VAL A 20 -5.74 -4.21 0.72
CA VAL A 20 -6.53 -2.99 0.83
C VAL A 20 -7.96 -3.22 0.37
N LEU A 21 -8.89 -2.49 0.99
CA LEU A 21 -10.25 -2.33 0.48
C LEU A 21 -10.30 -1.07 -0.38
N VAL A 22 -10.85 -1.19 -1.59
CA VAL A 22 -11.04 -0.06 -2.51
C VAL A 22 -12.49 0.40 -2.42
N PHE A 23 -12.70 1.67 -2.04
CA PHE A 23 -14.03 2.28 -1.96
C PHE A 23 -14.38 3.06 -3.22
N GLU A 24 -13.39 3.66 -3.87
CA GLU A 24 -13.53 4.46 -5.09
C GLU A 24 -12.27 4.32 -5.94
N ASP A 25 -12.44 4.28 -7.26
CA ASP A 25 -11.37 4.35 -8.25
C ASP A 25 -11.79 5.32 -9.35
N ALA A 26 -11.17 6.50 -9.37
CA ALA A 26 -11.52 7.59 -10.26
C ALA A 26 -10.33 8.52 -10.52
N GLU A 27 -10.25 9.05 -11.74
CA GLU A 27 -9.27 10.09 -12.14
C GLU A 27 -7.80 9.73 -11.84
N GLY A 28 -7.43 8.44 -11.90
CA GLY A 28 -6.07 7.99 -11.63
C GLY A 28 -5.74 7.78 -10.14
N TRP A 29 -6.76 7.81 -9.28
CA TRP A 29 -6.63 7.66 -7.84
C TRP A 29 -7.65 6.69 -7.27
N ALA A 30 -7.19 5.85 -6.35
CA ALA A 30 -8.04 4.99 -5.56
C ALA A 30 -8.15 5.50 -4.12
N TRP A 31 -9.38 5.59 -3.60
CA TRP A 31 -9.64 5.80 -2.19
C TRP A 31 -9.73 4.44 -1.50
N ILE A 32 -8.77 4.17 -0.61
CA ILE A 32 -8.58 2.84 -0.03
C ILE A 32 -8.53 2.86 1.49
N GLN A 33 -8.80 1.70 2.09
CA GLN A 33 -8.46 1.37 3.47
C GLN A 33 -7.42 0.26 3.50
N ALA A 34 -6.35 0.45 4.26
CA ALA A 34 -5.39 -0.60 4.56
C ALA A 34 -6.02 -1.64 5.51
N GLU A 35 -5.99 -2.92 5.16
CA GLU A 35 -6.56 -3.96 6.03
C GLU A 35 -5.74 -4.16 7.31
N ARG A 36 -4.43 -3.94 7.24
CA ARG A 36 -3.51 -4.19 8.37
C ARG A 36 -3.78 -3.31 9.58
N ASP A 37 -4.06 -2.03 9.37
CA ASP A 37 -4.16 -1.02 10.44
C ASP A 37 -5.40 -0.12 10.32
N GLY A 38 -6.26 -0.37 9.34
CA GLY A 38 -7.50 0.36 9.11
C GLY A 38 -7.29 1.78 8.57
N TYR A 39 -6.06 2.18 8.22
CA TYR A 39 -5.79 3.52 7.76
C TYR A 39 -6.44 3.81 6.40
N VAL A 40 -7.04 5.00 6.25
CA VAL A 40 -7.74 5.41 5.03
C VAL A 40 -7.01 6.54 4.31
N GLY A 41 -6.90 6.43 2.99
CA GLY A 41 -6.38 7.52 2.16
C GLY A 41 -6.30 7.18 0.68
N TYR A 42 -5.67 8.06 -0.08
CA TYR A 42 -5.55 7.94 -1.53
C TYR A 42 -4.20 7.36 -1.96
N VAL A 43 -4.24 6.48 -2.95
CA VAL A 43 -3.07 5.96 -3.70
C VAL A 43 -3.32 6.15 -5.20
N ALA A 44 -2.28 6.10 -6.03
CA ALA A 44 -2.50 6.03 -7.48
C ALA A 44 -3.16 4.68 -7.81
N ASP A 45 -4.13 4.67 -8.72
CA ASP A 45 -4.80 3.45 -9.18
C ASP A 45 -3.78 2.43 -9.76
N THR A 46 -2.80 2.93 -10.50
CA THR A 46 -1.73 2.15 -11.17
C THR A 46 -0.80 1.37 -10.25
N VAL A 47 -0.85 1.60 -8.93
CA VAL A 47 -0.08 0.81 -7.95
C VAL A 47 -0.89 -0.32 -7.31
N LEU A 48 -2.16 -0.45 -7.68
CA LEU A 48 -3.03 -1.52 -7.24
C LEU A 48 -3.17 -2.60 -8.31
N SER A 49 -3.41 -3.82 -7.87
CA SER A 49 -3.75 -4.95 -8.73
C SER A 49 -4.71 -5.85 -7.97
N ALA A 50 -5.56 -6.56 -8.71
CA ALA A 50 -6.25 -7.71 -8.15
C ALA A 50 -5.23 -8.73 -7.63
N ARG A 51 -5.59 -9.42 -6.55
CA ARG A 51 -4.77 -10.48 -5.97
C ARG A 51 -4.91 -11.72 -6.83
N ASP A 52 -3.84 -12.09 -7.54
CA ASP A 52 -3.83 -13.28 -8.39
C ASP A 52 -3.67 -14.58 -7.58
N HIS A 53 -2.89 -14.55 -6.49
CA HIS A 53 -2.56 -15.73 -5.69
C HIS A 53 -2.48 -15.40 -4.19
N ALA A 54 -2.71 -16.42 -3.35
CA ALA A 54 -2.46 -16.33 -1.92
C ALA A 54 -0.95 -16.19 -1.65
N PRO A 55 -0.53 -15.35 -0.68
CA PRO A 55 0.88 -15.21 -0.35
C PRO A 55 1.36 -16.49 0.34
N THR A 56 2.48 -17.05 -0.11
CA THR A 56 3.04 -18.29 0.47
C THR A 56 4.04 -18.02 1.59
N HIS A 57 4.58 -16.79 1.66
CA HIS A 57 5.59 -16.37 2.62
C HIS A 57 5.32 -14.92 3.05
N VAL A 58 5.74 -14.58 4.27
CA VAL A 58 5.65 -13.22 4.82
C VAL A 58 7.04 -12.74 5.19
N VAL A 59 7.36 -11.51 4.79
CA VAL A 59 8.57 -10.82 5.26
C VAL A 59 8.29 -10.26 6.65
N SER A 60 8.83 -10.90 7.69
CA SER A 60 8.60 -10.53 9.09
C SER A 60 9.65 -9.60 9.67
N VAL A 61 10.79 -9.41 9.00
CA VAL A 61 11.91 -8.58 9.48
C VAL A 61 12.18 -7.46 8.47
N PRO A 62 12.02 -6.18 8.86
CA PRO A 62 12.14 -5.04 7.94
C PRO A 62 13.58 -4.72 7.51
N ARG A 63 14.59 -5.34 8.13
CA ARG A 63 16.00 -5.16 7.78
C ARG A 63 16.84 -6.35 8.24
N THR A 64 17.63 -6.90 7.34
CA THR A 64 18.71 -7.84 7.68
C THR A 64 20.03 -7.16 7.33
N PHE A 65 20.84 -6.83 8.33
CA PHE A 65 22.15 -6.23 8.12
C PHE A 65 23.16 -7.34 7.83
N LEU A 66 23.90 -7.21 6.72
CA LEU A 66 25.10 -8.00 6.49
C LEU A 66 26.29 -7.26 7.12
N TYR A 67 26.98 -7.91 8.05
CA TYR A 67 28.25 -7.43 8.58
C TYR A 67 29.38 -8.26 7.95
N PRO A 68 30.44 -7.64 7.39
CA PRO A 68 31.63 -8.38 6.98
C PRO A 68 32.30 -8.98 8.22
N GLY A 69 32.69 -10.26 8.10
CA GLY A 69 33.50 -10.97 9.09
C GLY A 69 34.98 -10.64 8.98
#